data_AF-A0A151P8T3-F1
#
_entry.id   AF-A0A151P8T3-F1
#
_cell.length_a   1.000
_cell.length_b   1.000
_cell.length_c   1.000
_cell.angle_alpha   90.00
_cell.angle_beta   90.00
_cell.angle_gamma   90.00
#
_symmetry.space_group_name_H-M   'P 1'
#
loop_
_entity.id
_entity.type
_entity.pdbx_description
1 polymer ?
#
loop_
_entity_poly.entity_id
_entity_poly.type
_entity_poly.pdbx_seq_one_letter_code
_entity_poly.pdbx_strand_id
1 'polypeptide(L)'
;MRASSTSYRRAFGPPPALSSASYGSSSASSRFSAVRVLGTAPGRSGPGLGLGLGLGAASYRAAGRPGSRVTLGSAGLELSAAEALNQELLATRSNEKAELQELNDRFATFIEWVRSLEQHNAALAAELNRARARPPARAADLVHDELRELRRQLDLLGQDRDRLQLERDNLAEDLGALKQRLENETHKREEAENNLVLFRKVQG
;
A
#
# COMPACT_ATOMS: atom_id res chain seq x y z
N MET A 1 -27.42 -30.42 36.89
CA MET A 1 -25.96 -30.28 37.08
C MET A 1 -25.52 -28.98 36.44
N ARG A 2 -25.14 -27.97 37.24
CA ARG A 2 -24.75 -26.64 36.74
C ARG A 2 -23.29 -26.73 36.31
N ALA A 3 -23.01 -26.61 35.01
CA ALA A 3 -21.63 -26.54 34.53
C ALA A 3 -20.99 -25.26 35.08
N SER A 4 -20.00 -25.40 35.95
CA SER A 4 -19.20 -24.29 36.45
C SER A 4 -18.39 -23.74 35.28
N SER A 5 -18.87 -22.65 34.67
CA SER A 5 -18.12 -21.91 33.67
C SER A 5 -16.90 -21.29 34.34
N THR A 6 -15.72 -21.79 34.00
CA THR A 6 -14.43 -21.16 34.28
C THR A 6 -14.40 -19.69 33.83
N SER A 7 -13.67 -18.85 34.56
CA SER A 7 -13.39 -17.45 34.22
C SER A 7 -12.75 -17.31 32.84
N TYR A 8 -11.97 -18.30 32.38
CA TYR A 8 -11.32 -18.29 31.07
C TYR A 8 -12.33 -18.29 29.90
N ARG A 9 -13.35 -19.15 29.94
CA ARG A 9 -14.42 -19.19 28.93
C ARG A 9 -15.24 -17.89 28.90
N ARG A 10 -15.37 -17.22 30.04
CA ARG A 10 -16.06 -15.91 30.17
C ARG A 10 -15.22 -14.75 29.64
N ALA A 11 -13.91 -14.78 29.82
CA ALA A 11 -13.02 -13.70 29.43
C ALA A 11 -12.57 -13.79 27.95
N PHE A 12 -12.35 -15.00 27.44
CA PHE A 12 -11.72 -15.20 26.12
C PHE A 12 -12.63 -15.85 25.08
N GLY A 13 -13.84 -16.27 25.47
CA GLY A 13 -14.83 -16.84 24.56
C GLY A 13 -14.45 -18.21 23.95
N PRO A 14 -15.38 -18.85 23.21
CA PRO A 14 -15.10 -20.08 22.48
C PRO A 14 -14.02 -19.86 21.40
N PRO A 15 -13.22 -20.89 21.06
CA PRO A 15 -12.18 -20.76 20.05
C PRO A 15 -12.78 -20.30 18.71
N PRO A 16 -12.10 -19.38 17.98
CA PRO A 16 -12.60 -18.92 16.69
C PRO A 16 -12.69 -20.12 15.74
N ALA A 17 -13.89 -20.38 15.22
CA ALA A 17 -14.08 -21.40 14.19
C ALA A 17 -13.32 -20.95 12.94
N LEU A 18 -12.43 -21.82 12.46
CA LEU A 18 -11.57 -21.61 11.29
C LEU A 18 -12.43 -21.32 10.05
N SER A 19 -12.74 -20.05 9.82
CA SER A 19 -13.34 -19.59 8.58
C SER A 19 -12.19 -19.16 7.68
N SER A 20 -11.90 -19.95 6.65
CA SER A 20 -11.00 -19.58 5.56
C SER A 20 -11.62 -18.41 4.81
N ALA A 21 -11.39 -17.19 5.29
CA ALA A 21 -11.77 -15.97 4.59
C ALA A 21 -10.86 -15.83 3.37
N SER A 22 -11.40 -16.16 2.20
CA SER A 22 -10.80 -15.86 0.90
C SER A 22 -10.77 -14.34 0.72
N TYR A 23 -9.58 -13.75 0.88
CA TYR A 23 -9.36 -12.33 0.67
C TYR A 23 -9.46 -12.00 -0.83
N GLY A 24 -10.66 -11.62 -1.24
CA GLY A 24 -10.88 -10.93 -2.51
C GLY A 24 -10.20 -9.56 -2.45
N SER A 25 -9.34 -9.30 -3.43
CA SER A 25 -8.67 -8.02 -3.64
C SER A 25 -9.68 -6.94 -4.03
N SER A 26 -9.89 -5.95 -3.17
CA SER A 26 -10.56 -4.70 -3.53
C SER A 26 -9.64 -3.51 -3.30
N SER A 27 -9.33 -2.85 -4.40
CA SER A 27 -8.39 -1.75 -4.57
C SER A 27 -8.90 -0.42 -3.98
N ALA A 28 -7.94 0.34 -3.43
CA ALA A 28 -7.78 1.80 -3.47
C ALA A 28 -9.00 2.72 -3.21
N SER A 29 -8.89 3.54 -2.15
CA SER A 29 -8.72 5.00 -2.32
C SER A 29 -8.37 5.67 -0.99
N SER A 30 -7.19 6.29 -0.92
CA SER A 30 -6.76 7.16 0.17
C SER A 30 -7.11 8.61 -0.16
N ARG A 31 -7.99 9.22 0.65
CA ARG A 31 -8.20 10.66 0.65
C ARG A 31 -7.57 11.26 1.91
N PHE A 32 -6.61 12.14 1.68
CA PHE A 32 -5.95 12.98 2.68
C PHE A 32 -6.92 14.00 3.27
N SER A 33 -6.73 14.34 4.55
CA SER A 33 -6.93 15.64 5.24
C SER A 33 -7.38 15.37 6.67
N ALA A 34 -7.06 16.12 7.72
CA ALA A 34 -6.08 17.16 8.00
C ALA A 34 -6.06 17.30 9.53
N VAL A 35 -4.93 17.73 10.08
CA VAL A 35 -4.72 18.09 11.48
C VAL A 35 -5.75 19.13 11.96
N ARG A 36 -6.29 18.94 13.17
CA ARG A 36 -6.72 20.05 14.05
C ARG A 36 -6.39 19.73 15.51
N VAL A 37 -5.59 20.61 16.10
CA VAL A 37 -5.37 20.78 17.54
C VAL A 37 -6.14 22.03 17.99
N LEU A 38 -6.40 22.12 19.31
CA LEU A 38 -6.96 23.21 20.12
C LEU A 38 -8.40 22.88 20.53
N GLY A 39 -8.78 22.67 21.80
CA GLY A 39 -8.25 23.13 23.09
C GLY A 39 -9.39 23.85 23.82
N THR A 40 -9.82 23.40 25.01
CA THR A 40 -10.45 24.20 26.08
C THR A 40 -10.81 23.32 27.29
N ALA A 41 -10.81 23.94 28.46
CA ALA A 41 -10.62 23.41 29.81
C ALA A 41 -11.92 22.90 30.49
N PRO A 42 -11.85 22.39 31.75
CA PRO A 42 -12.84 21.51 32.37
C PRO A 42 -13.85 22.24 33.27
N GLY A 43 -14.96 21.58 33.60
CA GLY A 43 -15.84 22.09 34.66
C GLY A 43 -17.15 21.32 34.89
N ARG A 44 -17.21 20.69 36.07
CA ARG A 44 -18.29 20.83 37.08
C ARG A 44 -19.46 19.82 37.12
N SER A 45 -19.55 19.20 38.31
CA SER A 45 -20.73 18.88 39.16
C SER A 45 -21.74 17.78 38.80
N GLY A 46 -21.85 16.83 39.73
CA GLY A 46 -23.09 16.10 40.07
C GLY A 46 -22.87 15.26 41.36
N PRO A 47 -23.79 15.27 42.35
CA PRO A 47 -23.46 15.09 43.77
C PRO A 47 -23.68 13.66 44.32
N GLY A 48 -23.06 13.40 45.48
CA GLY A 48 -23.32 12.25 46.33
C GLY A 48 -24.55 12.40 47.24
N LEU A 49 -25.07 11.25 47.67
CA LEU A 49 -26.07 11.00 48.72
C LEU A 49 -25.53 9.74 49.46
N GLY A 50 -25.20 9.72 50.77
CA GLY A 50 -26.08 9.77 51.95
C GLY A 50 -26.96 8.51 52.00
N LEU A 51 -27.07 7.62 53.01
CA LEU A 51 -26.86 7.61 54.47
C LEU A 51 -27.04 6.15 54.96
N GLY A 52 -26.50 5.75 56.12
CA GLY A 52 -26.96 4.54 56.82
C GLY A 52 -26.04 3.96 57.89
N LEU A 53 -26.10 4.52 59.11
CA LEU A 53 -25.52 4.00 60.35
C LEU A 53 -26.20 2.68 60.80
N GLY A 54 -25.42 1.78 61.39
CA GLY A 54 -25.95 0.56 62.00
C GLY A 54 -24.93 -0.14 62.91
N LEU A 55 -24.70 0.44 64.09
CA LEU A 55 -24.06 -0.20 65.25
C LEU A 55 -24.87 -1.44 65.67
N GLY A 56 -24.19 -2.56 65.90
CA GLY A 56 -24.81 -3.79 66.39
C GLY A 56 -23.81 -4.67 67.12
N ALA A 57 -23.52 -4.32 68.37
CA ALA A 57 -22.83 -5.19 69.32
C ALA A 57 -23.74 -6.36 69.72
N ALA A 58 -23.19 -7.57 69.74
CA ALA A 58 -23.82 -8.71 70.40
C ALA A 58 -22.73 -9.58 71.04
N SER A 59 -22.44 -9.27 72.29
CA SER A 59 -21.75 -10.14 73.23
C SER A 59 -22.68 -11.29 73.63
N TYR A 60 -22.16 -12.52 73.60
CA TYR A 60 -22.71 -13.59 74.42
C TYR A 60 -21.59 -14.39 75.07
N ARG A 61 -21.89 -14.75 76.31
CA ARG A 61 -21.03 -15.29 77.35
C ARG A 61 -20.50 -16.67 76.96
N ALA A 62 -19.20 -16.86 77.16
CA ALA A 62 -18.62 -18.17 77.38
C ALA A 62 -18.95 -18.61 78.82
N ALA A 63 -19.83 -19.58 78.97
CA ALA A 63 -20.07 -20.33 80.20
C ALA A 63 -19.81 -21.80 79.88
N GLY A 64 -18.91 -22.43 80.65
CA GLY A 64 -18.38 -23.74 80.35
C GLY A 64 -19.34 -24.90 80.61
N ARG A 65 -18.90 -26.10 80.20
CA ARG A 65 -18.79 -27.27 81.08
C ARG A 65 -17.90 -28.34 80.44
N PRO A 66 -17.27 -29.19 81.27
CA PRO A 66 -16.33 -30.20 80.86
C PRO A 66 -17.01 -31.54 80.59
N GLY A 67 -16.35 -32.36 79.77
CA GLY A 67 -16.51 -33.81 79.72
C GLY A 67 -17.66 -34.32 78.83
N SER A 68 -17.32 -35.10 77.80
CA SER A 68 -17.58 -36.55 77.80
C SER A 68 -17.35 -37.15 76.41
N ARG A 69 -16.77 -38.35 76.45
CA ARG A 69 -16.92 -39.46 75.50
C ARG A 69 -16.35 -39.32 74.09
N VAL A 70 -15.26 -40.07 73.90
CA VAL A 70 -14.86 -40.72 72.65
C VAL A 70 -16.10 -41.37 71.99
N THR A 71 -16.48 -40.87 70.83
CA THR A 71 -17.31 -41.57 69.85
C THR A 71 -16.46 -41.81 68.60
N LEU A 72 -15.99 -43.05 68.45
CA LEU A 72 -15.43 -43.59 67.20
C LEU A 72 -16.56 -43.56 66.14
N GLY A 73 -16.61 -42.50 65.34
CA GLY A 73 -17.63 -42.34 64.29
C GLY A 73 -17.51 -41.07 63.44
N SER A 74 -16.71 -40.08 63.88
CA SER A 74 -16.53 -38.81 63.17
C SER A 74 -15.37 -38.80 62.16
N ALA A 75 -14.36 -39.66 62.35
CA ALA A 75 -13.16 -39.65 61.49
C ALA A 75 -13.45 -40.09 60.04
N GLY A 76 -14.45 -40.95 59.82
CA GLY A 76 -14.82 -41.40 58.47
C GLY A 76 -15.53 -40.33 57.64
N LEU A 77 -16.30 -39.44 58.28
CA LEU A 77 -16.98 -38.34 57.61
C LEU A 77 -16.03 -37.17 57.32
N GLU A 78 -15.08 -36.91 58.22
CA GLU A 78 -14.03 -35.91 58.03
C GLU A 78 -13.02 -36.34 56.94
N LEU A 79 -12.69 -37.64 56.87
CA LEU A 79 -11.85 -38.20 55.80
C LEU A 79 -12.58 -38.21 54.45
N SER A 80 -13.88 -38.54 54.42
CA SER A 80 -14.70 -38.49 53.20
C SER A 80 -14.90 -37.06 52.69
N ALA A 81 -15.07 -36.09 53.58
CA ALA A 81 -15.11 -34.67 53.22
C ALA A 81 -13.75 -34.17 52.71
N ALA A 82 -12.64 -34.60 53.32
CA ALA A 82 -11.29 -34.27 52.86
C ALA A 82 -10.98 -34.89 51.48
N GLU A 83 -11.44 -36.12 51.22
CA GLU A 83 -11.33 -36.77 49.90
C GLU A 83 -12.18 -36.08 48.84
N ALA A 84 -13.40 -35.65 49.17
CA ALA A 84 -14.26 -34.89 48.27
C ALA A 84 -13.63 -33.53 47.90
N LEU A 85 -13.06 -32.81 48.87
CA LEU A 85 -12.33 -31.55 48.62
C LEU A 85 -11.07 -31.78 47.78
N ASN A 86 -10.34 -32.88 48.00
CA ASN A 86 -9.16 -33.22 47.20
C ASN A 86 -9.55 -33.55 45.75
N GLN A 87 -10.66 -34.27 45.53
CA GLN A 87 -11.19 -34.54 44.19
C GLN A 87 -11.62 -33.25 43.48
N GLU A 88 -12.23 -32.30 44.20
CA GLU A 88 -12.56 -30.98 43.66
C GLU A 88 -11.31 -30.15 43.30
N LEU A 89 -10.27 -30.19 44.13
CA LEU A 89 -8.98 -29.55 43.84
C LEU A 89 -8.26 -30.18 42.66
N LEU A 90 -8.32 -31.51 42.50
CA LEU A 90 -7.76 -32.20 41.34
C LEU A 90 -8.55 -31.86 40.07
N ALA A 91 -9.88 -31.77 40.16
CA ALA A 91 -10.74 -31.38 39.06
C ALA A 91 -10.46 -29.93 38.61
N THR A 92 -10.35 -28.98 39.54
CA THR A 92 -10.03 -27.58 39.23
C THR A 92 -8.64 -27.45 38.60
N ARG A 93 -7.62 -28.12 39.15
CA ARG A 93 -6.26 -28.16 38.54
C ARG A 93 -6.26 -28.79 37.15
N SER A 94 -7.04 -29.86 36.94
CA SER A 94 -7.14 -30.51 35.63
C SER A 94 -7.79 -29.61 34.59
N ASN A 95 -8.81 -28.83 34.99
CA ASN A 95 -9.49 -27.88 34.14
C ASN A 95 -8.61 -26.67 33.81
N GLU A 96 -7.90 -26.11 34.80
CA GLU A 96 -6.92 -25.03 34.59
C GLU A 96 -5.79 -25.48 33.66
N LYS A 97 -5.29 -26.72 33.81
CA LYS A 97 -4.31 -27.30 32.90
C LYS A 97 -4.83 -27.38 31.45
N ALA A 98 -6.09 -27.76 31.26
CA ALA A 98 -6.70 -27.82 29.93
C ALA A 98 -6.87 -26.42 29.30
N GLU A 99 -7.22 -25.41 30.09
CA GLU A 99 -7.32 -24.02 29.63
C GLU A 99 -5.97 -23.42 29.26
N LEU A 100 -4.94 -23.69 30.06
CA LEU A 100 -3.56 -23.28 29.75
C LEU A 100 -3.05 -23.96 28.49
N GLN A 101 -3.42 -25.23 28.25
CA GLN A 101 -3.09 -25.91 27.00
C GLN A 101 -3.80 -25.26 25.81
N GLU A 102 -5.11 -25.01 25.90
CA GLU A 102 -5.87 -24.33 24.84
C GLU A 102 -5.31 -22.93 24.54
N LEU A 103 -4.89 -22.20 25.58
CA LEU A 103 -4.24 -20.91 25.43
C LEU A 103 -2.87 -21.03 24.73
N ASN A 104 -2.09 -22.05 25.08
CA ASN A 104 -0.79 -22.32 24.46
C ASN A 104 -0.96 -22.65 22.98
N ASP A 105 -1.94 -23.49 22.63
CA ASP A 105 -2.23 -23.85 21.25
C ASP A 105 -2.63 -22.60 20.44
N ARG A 106 -3.43 -21.69 21.01
CA ARG A 106 -3.73 -20.38 20.40
C ARG A 106 -2.46 -19.55 20.21
N PHE A 107 -1.58 -19.47 21.20
CA PHE A 107 -0.31 -18.75 21.04
C PHE A 107 0.58 -19.36 19.96
N ALA A 108 0.66 -20.69 19.86
CA ALA A 108 1.39 -21.36 18.81
C ALA A 108 0.88 -20.95 17.42
N THR A 109 -0.45 -20.95 17.20
CA THR A 109 -1.04 -20.50 15.93
C THR A 109 -0.77 -19.03 15.63
N PHE A 110 -0.85 -18.14 16.62
CA PHE A 110 -0.52 -16.72 16.41
C PHE A 110 0.96 -16.52 16.08
N ILE A 111 1.87 -17.25 16.72
CA ILE A 111 3.30 -17.20 16.41
C ILE A 111 3.54 -17.65 14.97
N GLU A 112 2.88 -18.71 14.51
CA GLU A 112 2.96 -19.16 13.12
C GLU A 112 2.44 -18.12 12.13
N TRP A 113 1.31 -17.47 12.43
CA TRP A 113 0.79 -16.39 11.58
C TRP A 113 1.70 -15.19 11.51
N VAL A 114 2.26 -14.75 12.65
CA VAL A 114 3.22 -13.64 12.67
C VAL A 114 4.44 -14.00 11.83
N ARG A 115 4.98 -15.21 11.96
CA ARG A 115 6.11 -15.66 11.12
C ARG A 115 5.78 -15.68 9.63
N SER A 116 4.60 -16.18 9.25
CA SER A 116 4.15 -16.17 7.85
C SER A 116 4.02 -14.74 7.30
N LEU A 117 3.44 -13.84 8.09
CA LEU A 117 3.32 -12.42 7.73
C LEU A 117 4.68 -11.73 7.62
N GLU A 118 5.61 -12.01 8.53
CA GLU A 118 6.98 -11.51 8.46
C GLU A 118 7.70 -11.98 7.20
N GLN A 119 7.55 -13.27 6.84
CA GLN A 119 8.10 -13.82 5.60
C GLN A 119 7.49 -13.17 4.36
N HIS A 120 6.16 -12.99 4.32
CA HIS A 120 5.48 -12.32 3.22
C HIS A 120 5.93 -10.86 3.09
N ASN A 121 6.04 -10.13 4.21
CA ASN A 121 6.53 -8.76 4.21
C ASN A 121 7.99 -8.67 3.75
N ALA A 122 8.84 -9.61 4.15
CA ALA A 122 10.23 -9.68 3.69
C ALA A 122 10.31 -9.92 2.17
N ALA A 123 9.46 -10.81 1.62
CA ALA A 123 9.38 -11.05 0.18
C ALA A 123 8.92 -9.80 -0.58
N LEU A 124 7.83 -9.15 -0.13
CA LEU A 124 7.33 -7.92 -0.72
C LEU A 124 8.35 -6.77 -0.65
N ALA A 125 9.06 -6.64 0.47
CA ALA A 125 10.13 -5.66 0.60
C ALA A 125 11.27 -5.93 -0.39
N ALA A 126 11.64 -7.20 -0.61
CA ALA A 126 12.64 -7.59 -1.59
C ALA A 126 12.18 -7.30 -3.04
N GLU A 127 10.91 -7.56 -3.36
CA GLU A 127 10.33 -7.21 -4.66
C GLU A 127 10.29 -5.71 -4.91
N LEU A 128 9.85 -4.93 -3.92
CA LEU A 128 9.85 -3.47 -3.97
C LEU A 128 11.27 -2.92 -4.17
N ASN A 129 12.25 -3.46 -3.45
CA ASN A 129 13.64 -3.07 -3.60
C ASN A 129 14.19 -3.43 -4.99
N ARG A 130 13.84 -4.61 -5.54
CA ARG A 130 14.18 -4.96 -6.93
C ARG A 130 13.52 -4.04 -7.95
N ALA A 131 12.24 -3.71 -7.76
CA ALA A 131 11.50 -2.81 -8.64
C ALA A 131 12.05 -1.38 -8.60
N ARG A 132 12.46 -0.89 -7.42
CA ARG A 132 13.13 0.41 -7.24
C ARG A 132 14.55 0.40 -7.78
N ALA A 133 15.27 -0.71 -7.64
CA ALA A 133 16.61 -0.90 -8.17
C ALA A 133 16.62 -1.07 -9.69
N ARG A 134 15.48 -1.39 -10.33
CA ARG A 134 15.31 -1.29 -11.78
C ARG A 134 15.12 0.20 -12.11
N PRO A 135 16.15 0.88 -12.61
CA PRO A 135 16.06 2.32 -12.75
C PRO A 135 15.08 2.68 -13.86
N PRO A 136 14.34 3.80 -13.75
CA PRO A 136 13.62 4.40 -14.88
C PRO A 136 14.59 4.81 -16.00
N ALA A 137 15.90 4.86 -15.72
CA ALA A 137 16.97 5.13 -16.67
C ALA A 137 16.81 4.30 -17.94
N ARG A 138 16.52 3.00 -17.88
CA ARG A 138 16.42 2.20 -19.11
C ARG A 138 15.33 2.69 -20.08
N ALA A 139 14.24 3.28 -19.58
CA ALA A 139 13.22 3.90 -20.43
C ALA A 139 13.61 5.33 -20.84
N ALA A 140 14.20 6.11 -19.92
CA ALA A 140 14.66 7.47 -20.20
C ALA A 140 15.84 7.52 -21.18
N ASP A 141 16.73 6.53 -21.13
CA ASP A 141 17.90 6.34 -21.99
C ASP A 141 17.44 5.99 -23.41
N LEU A 142 16.48 5.08 -23.57
CA LEU A 142 15.87 4.76 -24.87
C LEU A 142 15.24 6.00 -25.51
N VAL A 143 14.47 6.78 -24.74
CA VAL A 143 13.88 8.03 -25.23
C VAL A 143 14.96 9.06 -25.58
N HIS A 144 16.05 9.14 -24.81
CA HIS A 144 17.18 10.02 -25.13
C HIS A 144 17.89 9.62 -26.42
N ASP A 145 18.11 8.32 -26.63
CA ASP A 145 18.76 7.79 -27.83
C ASP A 145 17.89 8.05 -29.07
N GLU A 146 16.57 7.81 -28.97
CA GLU A 146 15.62 8.15 -30.04
C GLU A 146 15.62 9.65 -30.35
N LEU A 147 15.59 10.51 -29.32
CA LEU A 147 15.64 11.96 -29.49
C LEU A 147 16.95 12.41 -30.17
N ARG A 148 18.07 11.76 -29.84
CA ARG A 148 19.38 12.04 -30.43
C ARG A 148 19.41 11.67 -31.90
N GLU A 149 18.88 10.50 -32.27
CA GLU A 149 18.82 10.08 -33.67
C GLU A 149 17.90 10.96 -34.50
N LEU A 150 16.73 11.35 -33.96
CA LEU A 150 15.83 12.28 -34.63
C LEU A 150 16.48 13.65 -34.89
N ARG A 151 17.24 14.17 -33.93
CA ARG A 151 18.01 15.41 -34.11
C ARG A 151 19.05 15.27 -35.22
N ARG A 152 19.79 14.15 -35.24
CA ARG A 152 20.78 13.86 -36.28
C ARG A 152 20.13 13.78 -37.67
N GLN A 153 18.96 13.16 -37.77
CA GLN A 153 18.20 13.09 -39.02
C GLN A 153 17.72 14.46 -39.46
N LEU A 154 17.25 15.30 -38.53
CA LEU A 154 16.83 16.67 -38.82
C LEU A 154 18.02 17.52 -39.33
N ASP A 155 19.19 17.38 -38.73
CA ASP A 155 20.40 18.08 -39.18
C ASP A 155 20.80 17.65 -40.59
N LEU A 156 20.78 16.34 -40.90
CA LEU A 156 21.05 15.84 -42.24
C LEU A 156 20.03 16.34 -43.27
N LEU A 157 18.74 16.27 -42.95
CA LEU A 157 17.69 16.81 -43.81
C LEU A 157 17.83 18.31 -44.03
N GLY A 158 18.28 19.05 -43.01
CA GLY A 158 18.62 20.47 -43.11
C GLY A 158 19.76 20.72 -44.10
N GLN A 159 20.84 19.95 -44.00
CA GLN A 159 21.98 20.03 -44.93
C GLN A 159 21.58 19.69 -46.37
N ASP A 160 20.80 18.62 -46.56
CA ASP A 160 20.30 18.22 -47.89
C ASP A 160 19.36 19.27 -48.48
N ARG A 161 18.48 19.84 -47.66
CA ARG A 161 17.61 20.96 -48.08
C ARG A 161 18.44 22.15 -48.52
N ASP A 162 19.42 22.56 -47.72
CA ASP A 162 20.25 23.74 -48.02
C ASP A 162 21.07 23.51 -49.31
N ARG A 163 21.59 22.30 -49.50
CA ARG A 163 22.25 21.90 -50.75
C ARG A 163 21.32 21.99 -51.96
N LEU A 164 20.13 21.38 -51.88
CA LEU A 164 19.15 21.42 -52.97
C LEU A 164 18.70 22.86 -53.25
N GLN A 165 18.64 23.68 -52.22
CA GLN A 165 18.23 25.08 -52.33
C GLN A 165 19.26 25.91 -53.12
N LEU A 166 20.56 25.66 -52.89
CA LEU A 166 21.66 26.22 -53.68
C LEU A 166 21.65 25.72 -55.12
N GLU A 167 21.48 24.42 -55.34
CA GLU A 167 21.38 23.85 -56.70
C GLU A 167 20.22 24.48 -57.48
N ARG A 168 19.08 24.68 -56.82
CA ARG A 168 17.90 25.36 -57.40
C ARG A 168 18.16 26.84 -57.71
N ASP A 169 18.89 27.57 -56.87
CA ASP A 169 19.26 28.96 -57.15
C ASP A 169 20.20 29.06 -58.36
N ASN A 170 21.23 28.22 -58.41
CA ASN A 170 22.16 28.17 -59.54
C ASN A 170 21.43 27.88 -60.86
N LEU A 171 20.51 26.90 -60.86
CA LEU A 171 19.70 26.59 -62.05
C LEU A 171 18.78 27.74 -62.44
N ALA A 172 18.26 28.51 -61.48
CA ALA A 172 17.45 29.69 -61.77
C ALA A 172 18.27 30.81 -62.42
N GLU A 173 19.50 31.02 -61.96
CA GLU A 173 20.46 31.95 -62.56
C GLU A 173 20.83 31.55 -64.00
N ASP A 174 21.18 30.27 -64.21
CA ASP A 174 21.48 29.72 -65.54
C ASP A 174 20.30 29.89 -66.50
N LEU A 175 19.08 29.62 -66.03
CA LEU A 175 17.86 29.79 -66.81
C LEU A 175 17.64 31.27 -67.17
N GLY A 176 17.90 32.20 -66.24
CA GLY A 176 17.86 33.64 -66.50
C GLY A 176 18.86 34.07 -67.58
N ALA A 177 20.11 33.60 -67.48
CA ALA A 177 21.16 33.89 -68.46
C ALA A 177 20.81 33.34 -69.86
N LEU A 178 20.27 32.12 -69.93
CA LEU A 178 19.83 31.52 -71.20
C LEU A 178 18.67 32.29 -71.83
N LYS A 179 17.69 32.74 -71.03
CA LYS A 179 16.59 33.59 -71.52
C LYS A 179 17.11 34.91 -72.08
N GLN A 180 17.98 35.59 -71.36
CA GLN A 180 18.57 36.85 -71.84
C GLN A 180 19.36 36.64 -73.14
N ARG A 181 20.12 35.54 -73.24
CA ARG A 181 20.84 35.20 -74.47
C ARG A 181 19.88 34.93 -75.62
N LEU A 182 18.78 34.22 -75.38
CA LEU A 182 17.74 33.98 -76.38
C LEU A 182 17.12 35.29 -76.87
N GLU A 183 16.75 36.19 -75.95
CA GLU A 183 16.19 37.51 -76.28
C GLU A 183 17.16 38.35 -77.13
N ASN A 184 18.45 38.33 -76.80
CA ASN A 184 19.47 39.01 -77.58
C ASN A 184 19.59 38.44 -79.01
N GLU A 185 19.57 37.11 -79.16
CA GLU A 185 19.63 36.48 -80.48
C GLU A 185 18.35 36.71 -81.30
N THR A 186 17.16 36.74 -80.66
CA THR A 186 15.92 37.12 -81.34
C THR A 186 15.96 38.56 -81.82
N HIS A 187 16.47 39.49 -81.00
CA HIS A 187 16.60 40.90 -81.40
C HIS A 187 17.57 41.07 -82.58
N LYS A 188 18.74 40.42 -82.53
CA LYS A 188 19.69 40.42 -83.66
C LYS A 188 19.09 39.85 -84.94
N ARG A 189 18.28 38.79 -84.82
CA ARG A 189 17.58 38.20 -85.95
C ARG A 189 16.58 39.19 -86.56
N GLU A 190 15.77 39.85 -85.73
CA GLU A 190 14.82 40.86 -86.18
C GLU A 190 15.52 42.04 -86.87
N GLU A 191 16.63 42.54 -86.31
CA GLU A 191 17.46 43.58 -86.95
C GLU A 191 18.00 43.13 -88.32
N ALA A 192 18.51 41.89 -88.41
CA ALA A 192 19.00 41.34 -89.67
C ALA A 192 17.89 41.18 -90.71
N GLU A 193 16.71 40.70 -90.31
CA GLU A 193 15.53 40.60 -91.17
C GLU A 193 15.07 41.97 -91.67
N ASN A 194 15.03 42.98 -90.79
CA ASN A 194 14.71 44.37 -91.15
C ASN A 194 15.72 44.94 -92.15
N ASN A 195 17.02 44.77 -91.91
CA ASN A 195 18.07 45.20 -92.83
C ASN A 195 17.93 44.55 -94.21
N LEU A 196 17.65 43.25 -94.28
CA LEU A 196 17.42 42.54 -95.55
C LEU A 196 16.19 43.05 -96.32
N VAL A 197 15.13 43.44 -95.60
CA VAL A 197 13.94 44.07 -96.22
C VAL A 197 14.29 45.45 -96.78
N LEU A 198 15.06 46.25 -96.04
CA LEU A 198 15.54 47.55 -96.51
C LEU A 198 16.42 47.43 -97.77
N PHE A 199 17.40 46.50 -97.77
CA PHE A 199 18.23 46.25 -98.95
C PHE A 199 17.42 45.83 -100.18
N ARG A 200 16.43 44.94 -100.01
CA ARG A 200 15.53 44.54 -101.10
C ARG A 200 14.71 45.70 -101.68
N LYS A 201 14.30 46.67 -100.85
CA LYS A 201 13.57 47.87 -101.30
C LYS A 201 14.46 48.88 -102.03
N VAL A 202 15.78 48.87 -101.78
CA VAL A 202 16.73 49.81 -102.40
C VAL A 202 17.26 49.28 -103.74
N GLN A 203 17.31 47.96 -103.94
CA GLN A 203 17.81 47.33 -105.17
C GLN A 203 16.75 46.95 -106.21
N GLY A 204 15.46 47.00 -105.86
CA GLY A 204 14.34 46.78 -106.79
C GLY A 204 13.63 48.09 -107.13
#